data_AF-A0A2W4P6J2-F1
#
_entry.id   AF-A0A2W4P6J2-F1
#
_cell.length_a   1.000
_cell.length_b   1.000
_cell.length_c   1.000
_cell.angle_alpha   90.00
_cell.angle_beta   90.00
_cell.angle_gamma   90.00
#
_symmetry.space_group_name_H-M   'P 1'
#
loop_
_entity.id
_entity.type
_entity.pdbx_description
1 polymer ?
#
loop_
_entity_poly.entity_id
_entity_poly.type
_entity_poly.pdbx_seq_one_letter_code
_entity_poly.pdbx_strand_id
1 'polypeptide(L)'
;AVTYADAIIAGEPVPTSYLGVTIESSTSDRAGARITDVAPGTAAEQAGLRVGDVIISVEGVPVFSQIDLVAQVRAHRPGETVTLHILRNGQEIEIAVTLGMRTEEQS
;
A
#
# COMPACT_ATOMS: atom_id res chain seq x y z
N ALA A 1 6.82 6.86 23.31
CA ALA A 1 7.11 6.87 21.87
C ALA A 1 8.26 5.92 21.64
N VAL A 2 7.99 4.70 21.19
CA VAL A 2 9.03 3.68 20.99
C VAL A 2 9.26 3.57 19.49
N THR A 3 10.43 4.07 19.09
CA THR A 3 10.93 4.18 17.74
C THR A 3 11.28 2.80 17.19
N TYR A 4 10.81 2.50 15.99
CA TYR A 4 10.93 1.24 15.23
C TYR A 4 12.38 0.86 14.81
N ALA A 5 13.41 1.26 15.56
CA ALA A 5 14.81 1.16 15.14
C ALA A 5 15.56 -0.09 15.66
N ASP A 6 14.96 -0.94 16.49
CA ASP A 6 15.71 -2.00 17.20
C ASP A 6 15.50 -3.44 16.67
N ALA A 7 14.70 -3.64 15.63
CA ALA A 7 14.31 -4.99 15.16
C ALA A 7 15.24 -5.59 14.07
N ILE A 8 16.54 -5.26 14.04
CA ILE A 8 17.47 -5.73 12.98
C ILE A 8 18.46 -6.82 13.46
N ILE A 9 18.39 -7.33 14.70
CA ILE A 9 19.46 -8.20 15.27
C ILE A 9 19.05 -9.68 15.47
N ALA A 10 17.82 -10.11 15.21
CA ALA A 10 17.37 -11.45 15.62
C ALA A 10 16.99 -12.45 14.50
N GLY A 11 16.90 -12.06 13.23
CA GLY A 11 16.48 -12.98 12.15
C GLY A 11 15.05 -13.52 12.29
N GLU A 12 14.22 -12.87 13.11
CA GLU A 12 12.78 -13.16 13.20
C GLU A 12 12.04 -12.41 12.08
N PRO A 13 11.11 -13.07 11.36
CA PRO A 13 10.36 -12.44 10.28
C PRO A 13 9.53 -11.30 10.86
N VAL A 14 9.77 -10.09 10.34
CA VAL A 14 9.02 -8.91 10.81
C VAL A 14 7.63 -8.97 10.18
N PRO A 15 6.54 -9.01 10.96
CA PRO A 15 5.20 -8.98 10.39
C PRO A 15 4.99 -7.62 9.71
N THR A 16 5.15 -7.59 8.39
CA THR A 16 4.98 -6.39 7.58
C THR A 16 3.59 -6.38 6.95
N SER A 17 2.89 -5.26 7.10
CA SER A 17 1.64 -5.00 6.38
C SER A 17 1.93 -5.04 4.87
N TYR A 18 1.20 -5.86 4.13
CA TYR A 18 1.46 -6.10 2.71
C TYR A 18 0.22 -5.82 1.87
N LEU A 19 0.35 -4.93 0.89
CA LEU A 19 -0.76 -4.54 0.02
C LEU A 19 -0.91 -5.46 -1.21
N GLY A 20 0.18 -6.04 -1.73
CA GLY A 20 0.12 -6.93 -2.90
C GLY A 20 0.15 -6.28 -4.26
N VAL A 21 0.73 -5.08 -4.34
CA VAL A 21 0.83 -4.32 -5.58
C VAL A 21 2.28 -4.10 -5.97
N THR A 22 2.57 -4.22 -7.27
CA THR A 22 3.73 -3.55 -7.84
C THR A 22 3.29 -2.14 -8.18
N ILE A 23 4.04 -1.18 -7.66
CA ILE A 23 3.77 0.24 -7.86
C ILE A 23 4.98 0.89 -8.54
N GLU A 24 4.74 1.98 -9.23
CA GLU A 24 5.77 2.88 -9.76
C GLU A 24 5.49 4.30 -9.28
N SER A 25 6.55 5.09 -9.05
CA SER A 25 6.40 6.51 -8.77
C SER A 25 5.98 7.23 -10.04
N SER A 26 4.79 7.81 -10.06
CA SER A 26 4.30 8.58 -11.20
C SER A 26 4.96 9.97 -11.19
N THR A 27 5.90 10.19 -12.11
CA THR A 27 6.63 11.48 -12.25
C THR A 27 6.10 12.38 -13.36
N SER A 28 5.21 11.89 -14.23
CA SER A 28 4.90 12.58 -15.49
C SER A 28 3.78 13.61 -15.42
N ASP A 29 2.78 13.48 -14.55
CA ASP A 29 1.61 14.41 -14.56
C ASP A 29 0.94 14.63 -13.20
N ARG A 30 1.01 13.65 -12.29
CA ARG A 30 0.49 13.75 -10.91
C ARG A 30 1.35 12.94 -9.96
N ALA A 31 1.71 13.56 -8.83
CA ALA A 31 2.37 12.89 -7.72
C ALA A 31 1.43 11.82 -7.15
N GLY A 32 1.96 10.62 -6.91
CA GLY A 32 1.17 9.46 -6.52
C GLY A 32 1.88 8.14 -6.80
N ALA A 33 1.31 7.07 -6.26
CA ALA A 33 1.79 5.71 -6.49
C ALA A 33 0.90 5.03 -7.54
N ARG A 34 1.45 4.82 -8.74
CA ARG A 34 0.72 4.16 -9.82
C ARG A 34 0.86 2.65 -9.71
N ILE A 35 -0.26 1.95 -9.75
CA ILE A 35 -0.31 0.49 -9.73
C ILE A 35 0.02 -0.03 -11.12
N THR A 36 1.10 -0.81 -11.21
CA THR A 36 1.56 -1.46 -12.45
C THR A 36 1.20 -2.93 -12.49
N ASP A 37 1.02 -3.56 -11.34
CA ASP A 37 0.61 -4.96 -11.21
C ASP A 37 -0.11 -5.18 -9.89
N VAL A 38 -1.10 -6.08 -9.89
CA VAL A 38 -1.83 -6.50 -8.68
C VAL A 38 -1.72 -8.01 -8.60
N ALA A 39 -1.07 -8.50 -7.54
CA ALA A 39 -0.91 -9.93 -7.35
C ALA A 39 -2.24 -10.57 -6.90
N PRO A 40 -2.60 -11.74 -7.44
CA PRO A 40 -3.85 -12.39 -7.11
C PRO A 40 -3.86 -12.93 -5.67
N GLY A 41 -5.04 -12.91 -5.03
CA GLY A 41 -5.23 -13.32 -3.64
C GLY A 41 -4.69 -12.33 -2.60
N THR A 42 -4.39 -11.09 -3.01
CA THR A 42 -3.89 -10.05 -2.11
C THR A 42 -4.97 -9.05 -1.69
N ALA A 43 -4.70 -8.28 -0.64
CA ALA A 43 -5.56 -7.20 -0.16
C ALA A 43 -5.96 -6.21 -1.26
N ALA A 44 -5.02 -5.87 -2.15
CA ALA A 44 -5.28 -4.99 -3.27
C ALA A 44 -6.26 -5.57 -4.29
N GLU A 45 -6.12 -6.85 -4.64
CA GLU A 45 -7.08 -7.53 -5.53
C GLU A 45 -8.47 -7.61 -4.87
N GLN A 46 -8.51 -8.02 -3.59
CA GLN A 46 -9.75 -8.15 -2.83
C GLN A 46 -10.50 -6.82 -2.71
N ALA A 47 -9.76 -5.71 -2.61
CA ALA A 47 -10.35 -4.38 -2.59
C ALA A 47 -10.75 -3.84 -3.98
N GLY A 48 -10.42 -4.55 -5.06
CA GLY A 48 -10.76 -4.14 -6.42
C GLY A 48 -9.83 -3.08 -7.02
N LEU A 49 -8.60 -2.97 -6.51
CA LEU A 49 -7.54 -2.21 -7.16
C LEU A 49 -7.16 -2.87 -8.49
N ARG A 50 -6.80 -2.04 -9.46
CA ARG A 50 -6.49 -2.47 -10.83
C ARG A 50 -5.21 -1.80 -11.31
N VAL A 51 -4.56 -2.46 -12.26
CA VAL A 51 -3.44 -1.88 -13.01
C VAL A 51 -3.90 -0.60 -13.71
N GLY A 52 -3.11 0.46 -13.57
CA GLY A 52 -3.40 1.78 -14.10
C GLY A 52 -4.04 2.74 -13.08
N ASP A 53 -4.43 2.27 -11.90
CA ASP A 53 -4.87 3.14 -10.81
C ASP A 53 -3.70 3.94 -10.25
N VAL A 54 -3.92 5.20 -9.89
CA VAL A 54 -2.93 6.04 -9.22
C VAL A 54 -3.42 6.39 -7.84
N ILE A 55 -2.78 5.85 -6.80
CA ILE A 55 -3.09 6.18 -5.42
C ILE A 55 -2.56 7.59 -5.13
N ILE A 56 -3.46 8.48 -4.73
CA ILE A 56 -3.17 9.90 -4.46
C ILE A 56 -3.32 10.25 -2.97
N SER A 57 -4.06 9.44 -2.19
CA SER A 57 -4.10 9.57 -0.74
C SER A 57 -4.54 8.28 -0.03
N VAL A 58 -4.16 8.16 1.25
CA VAL A 58 -4.52 7.07 2.18
C VAL A 58 -5.09 7.70 3.44
N GLU A 59 -6.32 7.38 3.83
CA GLU A 59 -6.98 7.91 5.05
C GLU A 59 -6.94 9.46 5.10
N GLY A 60 -7.09 10.11 3.93
CA GLY A 60 -6.99 11.57 3.80
C GLY A 60 -5.56 12.13 3.82
N VAL A 61 -4.53 11.29 4.01
CA VAL A 61 -3.12 11.69 3.93
C VAL A 61 -2.64 11.62 2.48
N PRO A 62 -2.18 12.73 1.87
CA PRO A 62 -1.74 12.75 0.48
C PRO A 62 -0.48 11.89 0.29
N VAL A 63 -0.49 11.10 -0.79
CA VAL A 63 0.61 10.23 -1.20
C VAL A 63 1.25 10.85 -2.43
N PHE A 64 2.52 11.26 -2.31
CA PHE A 64 3.25 11.85 -3.42
C PHE A 64 4.17 10.87 -4.14
N SER A 65 4.46 9.72 -3.52
CA SER A 65 5.42 8.74 -4.02
C SER A 65 5.08 7.33 -3.51
N GLN A 66 5.64 6.32 -4.18
CA GLN A 66 5.60 4.93 -3.71
C GLN A 66 6.09 4.80 -2.26
N ILE A 67 7.15 5.54 -1.90
CA ILE A 67 7.76 5.48 -0.56
C ILE A 67 6.76 5.96 0.50
N ASP A 68 6.04 7.05 0.25
CA ASP A 68 4.96 7.52 1.14
C ASP A 68 3.89 6.46 1.31
N LEU A 69 3.41 5.86 0.22
CA LEU A 69 2.38 4.83 0.30
C LEU A 69 2.84 3.65 1.17
N VAL A 70 4.06 3.16 0.94
CA VAL A 70 4.63 2.05 1.72
C VAL A 70 4.79 2.46 3.19
N ALA A 71 5.23 3.69 3.47
CA ALA A 71 5.37 4.19 4.84
C ALA A 71 4.03 4.28 5.56
N GLN A 72 2.98 4.78 4.88
CA GLN A 72 1.62 4.84 5.42
C GLN A 72 1.10 3.41 5.69
N VAL A 73 1.16 2.51 4.72
CA VAL A 73 0.71 1.12 4.89
C VAL A 73 1.45 0.41 6.03
N ARG A 74 2.76 0.65 6.20
CA ARG A 74 3.55 0.12 7.31
C ARG A 74 3.24 0.77 8.66
N ALA A 75 2.68 1.98 8.68
CA ALA A 75 2.22 2.63 9.90
C ALA A 75 0.90 2.03 10.42
N HIS A 76 0.12 1.39 9.56
CA HIS A 76 -1.13 0.69 9.90
C HIS A 76 -0.90 -0.78 10.25
N ARG A 77 -1.81 -1.34 11.06
CA ARG A 77 -1.73 -2.74 11.45
C ARG A 77 -2.28 -3.65 10.34
N PRO A 78 -1.70 -4.84 10.15
CA PRO A 78 -2.32 -5.83 9.29
C PRO A 78 -3.69 -6.23 9.86
N GLY A 79 -4.68 -6.39 8.99
CA GLY A 79 -6.10 -6.60 9.33
C GLY A 79 -6.90 -5.30 9.48
N GLU A 80 -6.25 -4.14 9.47
CA GLU A 80 -6.92 -2.84 9.49
C GLU A 80 -7.49 -2.49 8.11
N THR A 81 -8.65 -1.85 8.08
CA THR A 81 -9.23 -1.33 6.83
C THR A 81 -8.84 0.13 6.69
N VAL A 82 -8.18 0.45 5.58
CA VAL A 82 -7.74 1.79 5.22
C VAL A 82 -8.45 2.25 3.95
N THR A 83 -8.83 3.50 3.90
CA THR A 83 -9.50 4.13 2.78
C THR A 83 -8.45 4.70 1.84
N LEU A 84 -8.37 4.19 0.62
CA LEU A 84 -7.49 4.69 -0.43
C LEU A 84 -8.29 5.56 -1.39
N HIS A 85 -7.79 6.75 -1.71
CA HIS A 85 -8.26 7.49 -2.86
C HIS A 85 -7.34 7.22 -4.03
N ILE A 86 -7.93 6.70 -5.10
CA ILE A 86 -7.26 6.41 -6.35
C ILE A 86 -7.79 7.30 -7.45
N LEU A 87 -6.98 7.49 -8.47
CA LEU A 87 -7.36 8.11 -9.72
C LEU A 87 -7.41 7.03 -10.80
N ARG A 88 -8.60 6.78 -11.35
CA ARG A 88 -8.85 5.80 -12.42
C ARG A 88 -9.50 6.52 -13.59
N ASN A 89 -8.85 6.52 -14.75
CA ASN A 89 -9.33 7.25 -15.94
C ASN A 89 -9.61 8.74 -15.69
N GLY A 90 -8.86 9.38 -14.78
CA GLY A 90 -9.05 10.79 -14.44
C GLY A 90 -10.14 11.07 -13.40
N GLN A 91 -10.86 10.05 -12.93
CA GLN A 91 -11.84 10.16 -11.85
C GLN A 91 -11.23 9.70 -10.52
N GLU A 92 -11.51 10.45 -9.46
CA GLU A 92 -11.17 10.05 -8.11
C GLU A 92 -12.19 9.02 -7.61
N ILE A 93 -11.69 7.87 -7.17
CA ILE A 93 -12.49 6.77 -6.64
C ILE A 93 -11.95 6.46 -5.25
N GLU A 94 -12.86 6.35 -4.29
CA GLU A 94 -12.56 5.91 -2.94
C GLU A 94 -12.73 4.40 -2.84
N ILE A 95 -11.71 3.70 -2.32
CA ILE A 95 -11.70 2.26 -2.15
C ILE A 95 -11.22 1.92 -0.75
N ALA A 96 -12.06 1.25 0.02
CA ALA A 96 -11.65 0.66 1.29
C ALA A 96 -10.86 -0.63 1.05
N VAL A 97 -9.62 -0.67 1.55
CA VAL A 97 -8.71 -1.80 1.45
C VAL A 97 -8.44 -2.36 2.85
N THR A 98 -8.77 -3.62 3.07
CA THR A 98 -8.35 -4.31 4.29
C THR A 98 -6.92 -4.83 4.10
N LEU A 99 -5.97 -4.27 4.86
CA LEU A 99 -4.56 -4.65 4.77
C LEU A 99 -4.38 -6.11 5.15
N GLY A 100 -3.80 -6.89 4.25
CA GLY A 100 -3.48 -8.28 4.51
C GLY A 100 -2.30 -8.40 5.47
N MET A 101 -2.38 -9.36 6.39
CA MET A 101 -1.16 -9.89 7.03
C MET A 101 -0.43 -10.75 6.01
N ARG A 102 0.77 -10.34 5.59
CA ARG A 102 1.71 -11.29 5.01
C ARG A 102 2.61 -11.73 6.15
N THR A 103 2.34 -12.92 6.67
CA THR A 103 3.42 -13.68 7.32
C THR A 103 4.47 -13.86 6.23
N GLU A 104 5.72 -13.50 6.52
CA GLU A 104 6.87 -13.71 5.62
C GLU A 104 7.17 -15.21 5.50
N GLU A 105 6.17 -16.01 5.22
CA GLU A 105 6.27 -17.41 4.85
C GLU A 105 5.63 -17.49 3.47
N GLN A 106 6.45 -17.31 2.44
CA GLN A 106 6.28 -17.99 1.15
C GLN A 106 7.63 -17.98 0.43
N SER A 107 8.38 -19.06 0.74
CA SER A 107 9.40 -19.78 -0.05
C SER A 107 10.75 -19.12 -0.36
#